data_AF-A0A1W2FA08-F1
#
_entry.id   AF-A0A1W2FA08-F1
#
_cell.length_a   1.000
_cell.length_b   1.000
_cell.length_c   1.000
_cell.angle_alpha   90.00
_cell.angle_beta   90.00
_cell.angle_gamma   90.00
#
_symmetry.space_group_name_H-M   'P 1'
#
loop_
_entity.id
_entity.type
_entity.pdbx_description
1 polymer ?
#
loop_
_entity_poly.entity_id
_entity_poly.type
_entity_poly.pdbx_seq_one_letter_code
_entity_poly.pdbx_strand_id
1 'polypeptide(L)'
;MIDILDKLINGEISVDDAYQIYDEIMEKCDERKVEAYLQDELCMNKYEWTAFAHGAGLEIIADWRENGWPKRCDNCNKLIDYTKYGWCIKANKLKCLQCNE
;
A
#
# COMPACT_ATOMS: atom_id res chain seq x y z
N MET A 1 12.86 3.39 -10.41
CA MET A 1 11.52 3.90 -10.07
C MET A 1 10.50 3.36 -11.06
N ILE A 2 9.57 2.56 -10.55
CA ILE A 2 8.46 1.94 -11.25
C ILE A 2 7.19 2.25 -10.46
N ASP A 3 6.18 2.84 -11.11
CA ASP A 3 4.89 3.00 -10.45
C ASP A 3 4.11 1.68 -10.51
N ILE A 4 4.30 0.87 -9.47
CA ILE A 4 3.75 -0.48 -9.40
C ILE A 4 2.23 -0.49 -9.30
N LEU A 5 1.65 0.48 -8.59
CA LEU A 5 0.20 0.54 -8.40
C LEU A 5 -0.49 1.04 -9.68
N ASP A 6 0.08 2.01 -10.38
CA ASP A 6 -0.46 2.45 -11.67
C ASP A 6 -0.39 1.35 -12.73
N LYS A 7 0.67 0.53 -12.73
CA LYS A 7 0.77 -0.62 -13.62
C LYS A 7 -0.30 -1.68 -13.34
N LEU A 8 -0.62 -1.92 -12.07
CA LEU A 8 -1.73 -2.79 -11.67
C LEU A 8 -3.08 -2.22 -12.11
N ILE A 9 -3.32 -0.93 -11.87
CA ILE A 9 -4.58 -0.24 -12.25
C ILE A 9 -4.80 -0.34 -13.76
N ASN A 10 -3.76 -0.11 -14.56
CA ASN A 10 -3.83 -0.16 -16.02
C ASN A 10 -3.85 -1.59 -16.58
N GLY A 11 -3.74 -2.62 -15.73
CA GLY A 11 -3.68 -4.03 -16.15
C GLY A 11 -2.42 -4.38 -16.95
N GLU A 12 -1.35 -3.59 -16.82
CA GLU A 12 -0.07 -3.85 -17.49
C GLU A 12 0.69 -5.04 -16.87
N ILE A 13 0.43 -5.28 -15.59
CA ILE A 13 1.01 -6.38 -14.79
C ILE A 13 -0.10 -7.05 -13.99
N SER A 14 0.06 -8.34 -13.70
CA SER A 14 -0.81 -9.04 -12.74
C SER A 14 -0.41 -8.74 -11.29
N VAL A 15 -1.25 -9.11 -10.34
CA VAL A 15 -0.94 -9.02 -8.90
C VAL A 15 0.31 -9.85 -8.56
N ASP A 16 0.42 -11.05 -9.15
CA ASP A 16 1.59 -11.92 -8.96
C ASP A 16 2.86 -11.27 -9.52
N ASP A 17 2.79 -10.67 -10.72
CA ASP A 17 3.91 -9.93 -11.30
C ASP A 17 4.32 -8.73 -10.43
N ALA A 18 3.34 -8.04 -9.83
CA ALA A 18 3.62 -6.93 -8.94
C ALA A 18 4.39 -7.38 -7.68
N TYR A 19 3.99 -8.49 -7.05
CA TYR A 19 4.76 -9.05 -5.93
C TYR A 19 6.15 -9.50 -6.34
N GLN A 20 6.31 -10.08 -7.54
CA GLN A 20 7.63 -10.42 -8.05
C GLN A 20 8.51 -9.18 -8.24
N ILE A 21 7.96 -8.10 -8.81
CA ILE A 21 8.68 -6.82 -8.96
C ILE A 21 9.09 -6.25 -7.60
N TYR A 22 8.20 -6.33 -6.60
CA TYR A 22 8.50 -5.92 -5.24
C TYR A 22 9.68 -6.71 -4.66
N ASP A 23 9.65 -8.04 -4.77
CA ASP A 23 10.71 -8.91 -4.26
C ASP A 23 12.07 -8.62 -4.95
N GLU A 24 12.07 -8.42 -6.27
CA GLU A 24 13.28 -8.06 -7.02
C GLU A 24 13.87 -6.70 -6.61
N ILE A 25 13.03 -5.72 -6.28
CA ILE A 25 13.49 -4.41 -5.81
C ILE A 25 14.00 -4.53 -4.36
N MET A 26 13.32 -5.31 -3.52
CA MET A 26 13.75 -5.58 -2.15
C MET A 26 15.14 -6.22 -2.12
N GLU A 27 15.38 -7.23 -2.95
CA GLU A 27 16.69 -7.88 -3.08
C GLU A 27 17.78 -6.88 -3.49
N LYS A 28 17.49 -6.01 -4.48
CA LYS A 28 18.44 -4.96 -4.91
C LYS A 28 18.74 -3.95 -3.80
N CYS A 29 17.76 -3.60 -2.97
CA CYS A 29 17.96 -2.74 -1.81
C CYS A 29 18.84 -3.41 -0.74
N ASP A 30 18.60 -4.69 -0.44
CA ASP A 30 19.39 -5.45 0.53
C ASP A 30 20.86 -5.59 0.08
N GLU A 31 21.10 -5.76 -1.21
CA GLU A 31 22.44 -5.78 -1.81
C GLU A 31 23.09 -4.39 -1.91
N ARG A 32 22.44 -3.32 -1.43
CA ARG A 32 22.86 -1.92 -1.55
C ARG A 32 23.10 -1.47 -3.00
N LYS A 33 22.41 -2.09 -3.96
CA LYS A 33 22.45 -1.71 -5.39
C LYS A 33 21.57 -0.50 -5.69
N VAL A 34 20.74 -0.10 -4.72
CA VAL A 34 19.85 1.06 -4.79
C VAL A 34 20.05 1.88 -3.52
N GLU A 35 20.29 3.19 -3.68
CA GLU A 35 20.44 4.13 -2.56
C GLU A 35 19.11 4.76 -2.09
N ALA A 36 18.04 4.57 -2.87
CA ALA A 36 16.70 5.07 -2.58
C ALA A 36 15.91 4.15 -1.64
N TYR A 37 14.90 4.70 -0.97
CA TYR A 37 13.97 3.91 -0.16
C TYR A 37 13.04 3.09 -1.06
N LEU A 38 12.61 1.91 -0.58
CA LEU A 38 11.71 1.01 -1.33
C LEU A 38 10.45 1.72 -1.82
N GLN A 39 9.83 2.57 -1.00
CA GLN A 39 8.64 3.29 -1.42
C GLN A 39 8.88 4.25 -2.58
N ASP A 40 10.09 4.82 -2.70
CA ASP A 40 10.44 5.74 -3.79
C ASP A 40 10.64 4.96 -5.09
N GLU A 41 11.29 3.79 -5.00
CA GLU A 41 11.44 2.90 -6.14
C GLU A 41 10.11 2.36 -6.67
N LEU A 42 9.12 2.16 -5.80
CA LEU A 42 7.78 1.70 -6.15
C LEU A 42 6.80 2.84 -6.44
N CYS A 43 7.25 4.10 -6.36
CA CYS A 43 6.44 5.30 -6.47
C CYS A 43 5.17 5.28 -5.59
N MET A 44 5.28 4.70 -4.40
CA MET A 44 4.24 4.74 -3.38
C MET A 44 4.41 5.98 -2.51
N ASN A 45 3.31 6.69 -2.28
CA ASN A 45 3.32 7.76 -1.30
C ASN A 45 3.32 7.20 0.14
N LYS A 46 3.47 8.10 1.11
CA LYS A 46 3.59 7.73 2.54
C LYS A 46 2.46 6.83 3.06
N TYR A 47 1.21 7.03 2.62
CA TYR A 47 0.06 6.34 3.18
C TYR A 47 -0.22 5.02 2.46
N GLU A 48 0.06 4.94 1.16
CA GLU A 48 0.13 3.68 0.40
C GLU A 48 1.18 2.75 0.98
N TRP A 49 2.41 3.25 1.15
CA TRP A 49 3.49 2.48 1.77
C TRP A 49 3.13 2.04 3.19
N THR A 50 2.52 2.93 3.99
CA THR A 50 2.07 2.57 5.35
C THR A 50 1.02 1.47 5.31
N ALA A 51 0.04 1.52 4.40
CA ALA A 51 -0.96 0.48 4.29
C ALA A 51 -0.35 -0.87 3.88
N PHE A 52 0.55 -0.86 2.90
CA PHE A 52 1.28 -2.04 2.46
C PHE A 52 2.11 -2.66 3.58
N ALA A 53 2.91 -1.85 4.28
CA ALA A 53 3.71 -2.29 5.43
C ALA A 53 2.86 -2.83 6.59
N HIS A 54 1.60 -2.41 6.70
CA HIS A 54 0.63 -2.92 7.66
C HIS A 54 -0.19 -4.12 7.14
N GLY A 55 0.16 -4.66 5.97
CA GLY A 55 -0.41 -5.90 5.42
C GLY A 55 -1.62 -5.71 4.50
N ALA A 56 -1.82 -4.52 3.93
CA ALA A 56 -2.75 -4.38 2.79
C ALA A 56 -2.13 -5.00 1.54
N GLY A 57 -2.92 -5.76 0.78
CA GLY A 57 -2.54 -6.26 -0.54
C GLY A 57 -2.34 -5.13 -1.55
N LEU A 58 -1.43 -5.32 -2.51
CA LEU A 58 -1.15 -4.33 -3.56
C LEU A 58 -2.40 -4.03 -4.39
N GLU A 59 -3.23 -5.04 -4.63
CA GLU A 59 -4.50 -4.94 -5.35
C GLU A 59 -5.51 -4.03 -4.63
N ILE A 60 -5.50 -4.05 -3.29
CA ILE A 60 -6.40 -3.22 -2.47
C ILE A 60 -5.94 -1.77 -2.47
N ILE A 61 -4.63 -1.56 -2.39
CA ILE A 61 -4.07 -0.21 -2.41
C ILE A 61 -4.23 0.41 -3.81
N ALA A 62 -4.07 -0.38 -4.88
CA ALA A 62 -4.35 0.02 -6.25
C ALA A 62 -5.82 0.44 -6.41
N ASP A 63 -6.77 -0.36 -5.90
CA ASP A 63 -8.20 0.00 -5.87
C ASP A 63 -8.45 1.32 -5.12
N TRP A 64 -7.83 1.51 -3.95
CA TRP A 64 -7.98 2.77 -3.19
C TRP A 64 -7.34 3.98 -3.86
N ARG A 65 -6.28 3.77 -4.64
CA ARG A 65 -5.65 4.83 -5.44
C ARG A 65 -6.56 5.24 -6.60
N GLU A 66 -7.13 4.28 -7.33
CA GLU A 66 -8.02 4.52 -8.46
C GLU A 66 -9.38 5.10 -8.01
N ASN A 67 -10.01 4.46 -7.04
CA ASN A 67 -11.40 4.71 -6.64
C ASN A 67 -11.54 5.62 -5.40
N GLY A 68 -10.42 5.92 -4.74
CA GLY A 68 -10.36 6.74 -3.54
C GLY A 68 -10.34 5.91 -2.25
N TRP A 69 -9.59 6.41 -1.28
CA TRP A 69 -9.39 5.74 0.00
C TRP A 69 -10.64 5.72 0.87
N PRO A 70 -10.86 4.65 1.66
CA PRO A 70 -11.91 4.62 2.66
C PRO A 70 -11.77 5.77 3.65
N LYS A 71 -12.87 6.47 3.92
CA LYS A 71 -12.92 7.59 4.89
C LYS A 71 -13.57 7.20 6.21
N ARG A 72 -13.89 5.91 6.40
CA ARG A 72 -14.58 5.38 7.57
C ARG A 72 -13.97 4.06 7.99
N CYS A 73 -13.95 3.82 9.30
CA CYS A 73 -13.55 2.55 9.88
C CYS A 73 -14.51 1.45 9.42
N ASP A 74 -13.97 0.36 8.87
CA ASP A 74 -14.78 -0.79 8.45
C ASP A 74 -15.59 -1.43 9.59
N ASN A 75 -15.11 -1.33 10.84
CA ASN A 75 -15.79 -1.94 11.99
C ASN A 75 -16.83 -1.03 12.65
N CYS A 76 -16.46 0.21 12.99
CA CYS A 76 -17.31 1.12 13.79
C CYS A 76 -17.84 2.32 13.02
N ASN A 77 -17.56 2.42 11.71
CA ASN A 77 -18.02 3.47 10.81
C ASN A 77 -17.60 4.91 11.18
N LYS A 78 -16.74 5.09 12.21
CA LYS A 78 -16.13 6.38 12.58
C LYS A 78 -15.32 6.93 11.41
N LEU A 79 -15.37 8.24 11.23
CA LEU A 79 -14.56 8.92 10.22
C LEU A 79 -13.07 8.67 10.48
N ILE A 80 -12.34 8.34 9.42
CA ILE A 80 -10.89 8.19 9.41
C ILE A 80 -10.32 9.20 8.41
N ASP A 81 -9.31 9.91 8.87
CA ASP A 81 -8.42 10.70 8.01
C ASP A 81 -7.16 9.87 7.77
N TYR A 82 -7.12 9.14 6.65
CA TYR A 82 -6.00 8.26 6.30
C TYR A 82 -4.69 9.03 6.03
N THR A 83 -4.76 10.36 5.86
CA THR A 83 -3.58 11.21 5.67
C THR A 83 -2.86 11.55 6.99
N LYS A 84 -3.50 11.25 8.13
CA LYS A 84 -3.01 11.45 9.50
C LYS A 84 -2.82 10.10 10.20
N TYR A 85 -2.26 10.12 11.40
CA TYR A 85 -2.20 8.96 12.28
C TYR A 85 -3.58 8.61 12.85
N GLY A 86 -3.73 7.39 13.40
CA GLY A 86 -4.97 6.96 14.07
C GLY A 86 -5.73 5.84 13.37
N TRP A 87 -5.13 5.22 12.36
CA TRP A 87 -5.68 4.08 11.63
C TRP A 87 -4.66 2.94 11.53
N CYS A 88 -5.16 1.76 11.18
CA CYS A 88 -4.39 0.57 10.86
C CYS A 88 -5.06 -0.20 9.71
N ILE A 89 -4.33 -1.13 9.10
CA ILE A 89 -4.88 -2.13 8.20
C ILE A 89 -5.08 -3.44 8.96
N LYS A 90 -6.24 -4.08 8.77
CA LYS A 90 -6.50 -5.43 9.28
C LYS A 90 -7.35 -6.19 8.27
N ALA A 91 -6.84 -7.33 7.79
CA ALA A 91 -7.47 -8.15 6.76
C ALA A 91 -7.86 -7.33 5.51
N ASN A 92 -6.91 -6.57 4.94
CA ASN A 92 -7.13 -5.72 3.76
C ASN A 92 -8.15 -4.57 3.95
N LYS A 93 -8.41 -4.15 5.19
CA LYS A 93 -9.38 -3.09 5.47
C LYS A 93 -8.86 -2.01 6.38
N LEU A 94 -9.27 -0.77 6.11
CA LEU A 94 -8.96 0.39 6.93
C LEU A 94 -9.80 0.41 8.21
N LYS A 95 -9.13 0.36 9.36
CA LYS A 95 -9.75 0.42 10.69
C LYS A 95 -9.14 1.55 11.52
N CYS A 96 -9.91 2.07 12.46
CA CYS A 96 -9.37 2.98 13.47
C CYS A 96 -8.62 2.18 14.54
N LEU A 97 -7.64 2.79 15.21
CA LEU A 97 -6.84 2.10 16.24
C LEU A 97 -7.67 1.56 17.41
N GLN A 98 -8.84 2.13 17.68
CA GLN A 98 -9.76 1.65 18.72
C GLN A 98 -10.45 0.32 18.36
N CYS A 99 -10.48 -0.04 17.07
CA CYS A 99 -11.04 -1.31 16.59
C CYS A 99 -9.95 -2.30 16.21
N ASN A 100 -8.78 -2.19 16.84
CA ASN A 100 -7.63 -3.03 16.59
C ASN A 100 -7.69 -4.39 17.32
N GLU A 101 -8.72 -4.63 18.15
CA GLU A 101 -9.00 -5.94 18.77
C GLU A 101 -9.51 -6.96 17.74
#